data_AF-A0A1D7QT06-F1
#
_entry.id   AF-A0A1D7QT06-F1
#
_cell.length_a   1.000
_cell.length_b   1.000
_cell.length_c   1.000
_cell.angle_alpha   90.00
_cell.angle_beta   90.00
_cell.angle_gamma   90.00
#
_symmetry.space_group_name_H-M   'P 1'
#
loop_
_entity.id
_entity.type
_entity.pdbx_description
1 polymer ?
#
loop_
_entity_poly.entity_id
_entity_poly.type
_entity_poly.pdbx_seq_one_letter_code
_entity_poly.pdbx_strand_id
1 'polypeptide(L)'
;MFQVLKNKLEAKRAVWSQETQERIAEYAEFEKKSALIEMEKKESVQTFLNAEIGKYLRTEHPTFLLKPDVYRAVLNMLYSRSEGTFNVSLTMTKDMRRAYSYYHNELKYFIDILEKKGFKFEGREQLFLNSFLTKLRENNFRYNLDQYGDFLPENASLIESFDAYLELMDTYEYLDSGKLDFFATYLNHKDIADFTWTRSKLKRMLKQYLKSHKHEFKMKKIERKLQDIS
;
A
#
# COMPACT_ATOMS: atom_id res chain seq x y z
N MET A 1 32.66 65.71 -15.06
CA MET A 1 32.56 64.63 -16.08
C MET A 1 32.40 63.25 -15.45
N PHE A 2 33.18 62.90 -14.42
CA PHE A 2 33.09 61.62 -13.68
C PHE A 2 31.72 61.33 -13.02
N GLN A 3 31.09 62.32 -12.40
CA GLN A 3 29.76 62.17 -11.77
C GLN A 3 28.68 61.72 -12.77
N VAL A 4 28.70 62.25 -13.99
CA VAL A 4 27.72 61.94 -15.04
C VAL A 4 27.91 60.53 -15.58
N LEU A 5 29.17 60.07 -15.69
CA LEU A 5 29.51 58.69 -16.05
C LEU A 5 29.10 57.69 -14.96
N LYS A 6 29.30 58.05 -13.68
CA LYS A 6 28.86 57.24 -12.53
C LYS A 6 27.34 57.08 -12.50
N ASN A 7 26.60 58.18 -12.66
CA ASN A 7 25.13 58.15 -12.68
C ASN A 7 24.59 57.33 -13.87
N LYS A 8 25.23 57.40 -15.05
CA LYS A 8 24.87 56.56 -16.22
C LYS A 8 25.13 55.07 -15.98
N LEU A 9 26.20 54.71 -15.27
CA LEU A 9 26.51 53.33 -14.91
C LEU A 9 25.55 52.77 -13.86
N GLU A 10 25.19 53.56 -12.86
CA GLU A 10 24.21 53.19 -11.84
C GLU A 10 22.81 53.02 -12.46
N ALA A 11 22.41 53.92 -13.36
CA ALA A 11 21.15 53.77 -14.10
C ALA A 11 21.11 52.49 -14.96
N LYS A 12 22.21 52.16 -15.66
CA LYS A 12 22.30 50.91 -16.44
C LYS A 12 22.26 49.65 -15.54
N ARG A 13 22.89 49.70 -14.36
CA ARG A 13 22.81 48.60 -13.39
C ARG A 13 21.42 48.43 -12.81
N ALA A 14 20.70 49.52 -12.55
CA ALA A 14 19.33 49.49 -12.07
C ALA A 14 18.38 48.85 -13.11
N VAL A 15 18.50 49.25 -14.38
CA VAL A 15 17.72 48.65 -15.49
C VAL A 15 18.03 47.16 -15.63
N TRP A 16 19.32 46.77 -15.61
CA TRP A 16 19.69 45.36 -15.69
C TRP A 16 19.20 44.55 -14.47
N SER A 17 19.24 45.14 -13.27
CA SER A 17 18.67 44.50 -12.08
C SER A 17 17.18 44.27 -12.21
N GLN A 18 16.43 45.25 -12.73
CA GLN A 18 14.99 45.10 -12.98
C GLN A 18 14.71 44.03 -14.04
N GLU A 19 15.37 44.08 -15.19
CA GLU A 19 15.21 43.05 -16.25
C GLU A 19 15.56 41.65 -15.74
N THR A 20 16.56 41.53 -14.85
CA THR A 20 16.92 40.24 -14.25
C THR A 20 15.87 39.78 -13.24
N GLN A 21 15.31 40.68 -12.43
CA GLN A 21 14.21 40.36 -11.52
C GLN A 21 12.94 39.96 -12.26
N GLU A 22 12.62 40.64 -13.36
CA GLU A 22 11.50 40.31 -14.24
C GLU A 22 11.67 38.91 -14.84
N ARG A 23 12.84 38.59 -15.40
CA ARG A 23 13.13 37.23 -15.92
C ARG A 23 13.05 36.15 -14.85
N ILE A 24 13.51 36.43 -13.63
CA ILE A 24 13.41 35.49 -12.51
C ILE A 24 11.93 35.27 -12.14
N ALA A 25 11.13 36.34 -12.09
CA ALA A 25 9.71 36.25 -11.78
C ALA A 25 8.95 35.47 -12.86
N GLU A 26 9.19 35.76 -14.15
CA GLU A 26 8.59 35.03 -15.27
C GLU A 26 8.95 33.54 -15.26
N TYR A 27 10.21 33.21 -14.98
CA TYR A 27 10.67 31.84 -14.86
C TYR A 27 10.01 31.12 -13.66
N ALA A 28 9.91 31.78 -12.51
CA ALA A 28 9.24 31.22 -11.33
C ALA A 28 7.73 30.99 -11.57
N GLU A 29 7.05 31.90 -12.29
CA GLU A 29 5.65 31.70 -12.68
C GLU A 29 5.49 30.54 -13.67
N PHE A 30 6.40 30.42 -14.64
CA PHE A 30 6.41 29.31 -15.59
C PHE A 30 6.64 27.97 -14.88
N GLU A 31 7.60 27.88 -13.95
CA GLU A 31 7.82 26.68 -13.15
C GLU A 31 6.60 26.33 -12.30
N LYS A 32 6.00 27.33 -11.63
CA LYS A 32 4.78 27.13 -10.82
C LYS A 32 3.62 26.59 -11.67
N LYS A 33 3.40 27.16 -12.85
CA LYS A 33 2.34 26.72 -13.77
C LYS A 33 2.61 25.30 -14.29
N SER A 34 3.86 25.02 -14.65
CA SER A 34 4.27 23.68 -15.12
C SER A 34 4.11 22.63 -14.03
N ALA A 35 4.52 22.94 -12.79
CA ALA A 35 4.35 22.07 -11.64
C ALA A 35 2.88 21.78 -11.34
N LEU A 36 2.00 22.79 -11.43
CA LEU A 36 0.56 22.63 -11.22
C LEU A 36 -0.06 21.70 -12.27
N ILE A 37 0.28 21.88 -13.55
CA ILE A 37 -0.18 21.00 -14.64
C ILE A 37 0.32 19.57 -14.42
N GLU A 38 1.55 19.39 -13.96
CA GLU A 38 2.08 18.06 -13.66
C GLU A 38 1.36 17.40 -12.47
N MET A 39 1.04 18.18 -11.43
CA MET A 39 0.25 17.71 -10.30
C MET A 39 -1.14 17.25 -10.72
N GLU A 40 -1.88 18.05 -11.50
CA GLU A 40 -3.20 17.68 -12.03
C GLU A 40 -3.16 16.41 -12.89
N LYS A 41 -2.11 16.26 -13.71
CA LYS A 41 -1.88 15.03 -14.49
C LYS A 41 -1.62 13.82 -13.59
N LYS A 42 -0.83 13.97 -12.52
CA LYS A 42 -0.57 12.87 -11.57
C LYS A 42 -1.84 12.49 -10.81
N GLU A 43 -2.61 13.48 -10.36
CA GLU A 43 -3.85 13.28 -9.62
C GLU A 43 -4.92 12.60 -10.47
N SER A 44 -5.09 13.02 -11.72
CA SER A 44 -6.04 12.37 -12.65
C SER A 44 -5.67 10.91 -12.92
N VAL A 45 -4.39 10.60 -13.13
CA VAL A 45 -3.92 9.21 -13.29
C VAL A 45 -4.16 8.39 -12.02
N GLN A 46 -3.84 8.93 -10.85
CA GLN A 46 -4.06 8.26 -9.57
C GLN A 46 -5.55 8.01 -9.31
N THR A 47 -6.40 8.99 -9.63
CA THR A 47 -7.85 8.89 -9.49
C THR A 47 -8.43 7.81 -10.39
N PHE A 48 -8.02 7.80 -11.66
CA PHE A 48 -8.38 6.75 -12.61
C PHE A 48 -7.98 5.37 -12.10
N LEU A 49 -6.73 5.19 -11.68
CA LEU A 49 -6.23 3.93 -11.14
C LEU A 49 -7.03 3.48 -9.92
N ASN A 50 -7.23 4.37 -8.95
CA ASN A 50 -7.97 4.08 -7.72
C ASN A 50 -9.41 3.64 -8.01
N ALA A 51 -10.07 4.28 -8.98
CA ALA A 51 -11.43 3.94 -9.37
C ALA A 51 -11.51 2.55 -10.02
N GLU A 52 -10.62 2.25 -10.97
CA GLU A 52 -10.64 0.98 -11.70
C GLU A 52 -10.17 -0.20 -10.85
N ILE A 53 -9.09 -0.02 -10.08
CA ILE A 53 -8.62 -0.99 -9.09
C ILE A 53 -9.72 -1.25 -8.05
N GLY A 54 -10.38 -0.19 -7.58
CA GLY A 54 -11.47 -0.31 -6.61
C GLY A 54 -12.66 -1.11 -7.14
N LYS A 55 -12.98 -1.03 -8.44
CA LYS A 55 -14.01 -1.87 -9.08
C LYS A 55 -13.56 -3.33 -9.15
N TYR A 56 -12.34 -3.57 -9.61
CA TYR A 56 -11.78 -4.91 -9.74
C TYR A 56 -11.66 -5.63 -8.39
N LEU A 57 -11.23 -4.94 -7.34
CA LEU A 57 -11.10 -5.54 -6.01
C LEU A 57 -12.43 -5.81 -5.30
N ARG A 58 -13.57 -5.38 -5.85
CA ARG A 58 -14.88 -5.82 -5.36
C ARG A 58 -15.22 -7.23 -5.82
N THR A 59 -14.64 -7.69 -6.94
CA THR A 59 -14.85 -9.04 -7.46
C THR A 59 -13.76 -9.98 -6.98
N GLU A 60 -12.52 -9.49 -6.92
CA GLU A 60 -11.35 -10.28 -6.53
C GLU A 60 -10.73 -9.81 -5.22
N HIS A 61 -10.41 -10.74 -4.30
CA HIS A 61 -9.81 -10.41 -3.00
C HIS A 61 -8.45 -11.11 -2.76
N PRO A 62 -7.40 -10.78 -3.53
CA PRO A 62 -6.12 -11.51 -3.53
C PRO A 62 -5.20 -11.13 -2.35
N THR A 63 -5.65 -11.32 -1.11
CA THR A 63 -4.91 -10.91 0.13
C THR A 63 -3.54 -11.58 0.32
N PHE A 64 -3.24 -12.65 -0.43
CA PHE A 64 -1.91 -13.25 -0.47
C PHE A 64 -0.85 -12.30 -1.06
N LEU A 65 -1.25 -11.33 -1.89
CA LEU A 65 -0.39 -10.28 -2.44
C LEU A 65 0.08 -9.28 -1.38
N LEU A 66 -0.56 -9.19 -0.23
CA LEU A 66 -0.12 -8.32 0.87
C LEU A 66 1.21 -8.81 1.49
N LYS A 67 1.75 -9.95 1.04
CA LYS A 67 3.08 -10.44 1.42
C LYS A 67 4.18 -9.73 0.61
N PRO A 68 5.20 -9.13 1.27
CA PRO A 68 6.33 -8.47 0.60
C PRO A 68 6.97 -9.27 -0.53
N ASP A 69 7.32 -10.52 -0.27
CA ASP A 69 8.01 -11.34 -1.27
C ASP A 69 7.10 -11.70 -2.45
N VAL A 70 5.78 -11.69 -2.24
CA VAL A 70 4.78 -12.05 -3.24
C VAL A 70 4.48 -10.87 -4.16
N TYR A 71 4.21 -9.68 -3.62
CA TYR A 71 4.00 -8.51 -4.50
C TYR A 71 5.28 -8.12 -5.22
N ARG A 72 6.48 -8.34 -4.64
CA ARG A 72 7.75 -8.15 -5.35
C ARG A 72 7.88 -9.08 -6.54
N ALA A 73 7.44 -10.34 -6.42
CA ALA A 73 7.39 -11.25 -7.55
C ALA A 73 6.43 -10.75 -8.64
N VAL A 74 5.26 -10.20 -8.26
CA VAL A 74 4.33 -9.57 -9.21
C VAL A 74 4.94 -8.34 -9.87
N LEU A 75 5.63 -7.49 -9.11
CA LEU A 75 6.33 -6.32 -9.64
C LEU A 75 7.37 -6.72 -10.70
N ASN A 76 8.16 -7.75 -10.44
CA ASN A 76 9.14 -8.25 -11.39
C ASN A 76 8.45 -8.76 -12.67
N MET A 77 7.30 -9.42 -12.56
CA MET A 77 6.52 -9.84 -13.74
C MET A 77 5.97 -8.65 -14.53
N LEU A 78 5.56 -7.57 -13.86
CA LEU A 78 5.13 -6.33 -14.51
C LEU A 78 6.29 -5.68 -15.27
N TYR A 79 7.48 -5.58 -14.66
CA TYR A 79 8.67 -5.08 -15.34
C TYR A 79 9.05 -5.94 -16.54
N SER A 80 9.11 -7.26 -16.35
CA SER A 80 9.36 -8.21 -17.43
C SER A 80 8.38 -8.04 -18.60
N ARG A 81 7.09 -7.82 -18.32
CA ARG A 81 6.10 -7.52 -19.37
C ARG A 81 6.42 -6.23 -20.13
N SER A 82 6.72 -5.14 -19.42
CA SER A 82 7.03 -3.84 -20.04
C SER A 82 8.32 -3.87 -20.86
N GLU A 83 9.33 -4.61 -20.38
CA GLU A 83 10.63 -4.76 -21.05
C GLU A 83 10.63 -5.83 -22.15
N GLY A 84 9.55 -6.60 -22.29
CA GLY A 84 9.48 -7.75 -23.20
C GLY A 84 10.40 -8.90 -22.80
N THR A 85 10.88 -8.94 -21.56
CA THR A 85 11.75 -9.98 -21.03
C THR A 85 10.94 -11.04 -20.29
N PHE A 86 11.36 -12.31 -20.33
CA PHE A 86 10.73 -13.38 -19.56
C PHE A 86 11.74 -13.97 -18.57
N ASN A 87 11.55 -13.68 -17.28
CA ASN A 87 12.38 -14.24 -16.21
C ASN A 87 11.51 -15.04 -15.23
N VAL A 88 11.68 -16.35 -15.22
CA VAL A 88 11.11 -17.23 -14.18
C VAL A 88 12.26 -17.76 -13.33
N SER A 89 12.24 -17.46 -12.03
CA SER A 89 13.17 -18.03 -11.05
C SER A 89 12.83 -19.49 -10.78
N LEU A 90 13.83 -20.38 -10.78
CA LEU A 90 13.67 -21.82 -10.53
C LEU A 90 13.22 -22.16 -9.08
N THR A 91 13.32 -21.22 -8.13
CA THR A 91 13.00 -21.44 -6.71
C THR A 91 11.75 -20.67 -6.27
N MET A 92 10.59 -21.07 -6.78
CA MET A 92 9.30 -20.45 -6.40
C MET A 92 8.69 -21.07 -5.14
N THR A 93 8.41 -20.24 -4.14
CA THR A 93 7.60 -20.64 -2.99
C THR A 93 6.14 -20.92 -3.40
N LYS A 94 5.34 -21.58 -2.54
CA LYS A 94 3.89 -21.82 -2.80
C LYS A 94 3.15 -20.51 -3.08
N ASP A 95 3.43 -19.46 -2.33
CA ASP A 95 2.79 -18.15 -2.53
C ASP A 95 3.25 -17.47 -3.83
N MET A 96 4.52 -17.62 -4.22
CA MET A 96 5.01 -17.10 -5.51
C MET A 96 4.36 -17.82 -6.69
N ARG A 97 4.17 -19.15 -6.62
CA ARG A 97 3.41 -19.89 -7.64
C ARG A 97 1.96 -19.43 -7.73
N ARG A 98 1.33 -19.14 -6.59
CA ARG A 98 -0.01 -18.54 -6.55
C ARG A 98 -0.02 -17.16 -7.21
N ALA A 99 1.00 -16.32 -6.96
CA ALA A 99 1.13 -15.02 -7.60
C ALA A 99 1.30 -15.10 -9.12
N TYR A 100 2.11 -16.05 -9.59
CA TYR A 100 2.29 -16.30 -11.03
C TYR A 100 0.99 -16.75 -11.69
N SER A 101 0.30 -17.73 -11.10
CA SER A 101 -1.00 -18.18 -11.61
C SER A 101 -2.02 -17.04 -11.61
N TYR A 102 -2.12 -16.28 -10.53
CA TYR A 102 -3.00 -15.11 -10.46
C TYR A 102 -2.65 -14.05 -11.50
N TYR A 103 -1.35 -13.80 -11.72
CA TYR A 103 -0.90 -12.85 -12.73
C TYR A 103 -1.38 -13.24 -14.12
N HIS A 104 -1.15 -14.49 -14.52
CA HIS A 104 -1.47 -14.96 -15.87
C HIS A 104 -2.96 -15.22 -16.11
N ASN A 105 -3.71 -15.61 -15.07
CA ASN A 105 -5.11 -15.99 -15.20
C ASN A 105 -6.07 -14.83 -14.97
N GLU A 106 -5.74 -13.88 -14.10
CA GLU A 106 -6.67 -12.80 -13.69
C GLU A 106 -6.07 -11.43 -13.96
N LEU A 107 -4.91 -11.13 -13.36
CA LEU A 107 -4.35 -9.77 -13.37
C LEU A 107 -3.99 -9.29 -14.77
N LYS A 108 -3.51 -10.18 -15.65
CA LYS A 108 -3.17 -9.86 -17.04
C LYS A 108 -4.36 -9.27 -17.79
N TYR A 109 -5.55 -9.85 -17.65
CA TYR A 109 -6.74 -9.34 -18.33
C TYR A 109 -7.16 -7.98 -17.78
N PHE A 110 -7.03 -7.78 -16.47
CA PHE A 110 -7.28 -6.47 -15.86
C PHE A 110 -6.29 -5.41 -16.37
N ILE A 111 -5.00 -5.75 -16.48
CA ILE A 111 -3.97 -4.89 -17.08
C ILE A 111 -4.35 -4.52 -18.52
N ASP A 112 -4.71 -5.50 -19.34
CA ASP A 112 -5.08 -5.26 -20.75
C ASP A 112 -6.34 -4.37 -20.85
N ILE A 113 -7.29 -4.46 -19.91
CA ILE A 113 -8.45 -3.56 -19.82
C ILE A 113 -8.03 -2.12 -19.47
N LEU A 114 -7.10 -1.94 -18.52
CA LEU A 114 -6.59 -0.62 -18.16
C LEU A 114 -5.87 0.04 -19.34
N GLU A 115 -5.09 -0.72 -20.10
CA GLU A 115 -4.42 -0.23 -21.30
C GLU A 115 -5.41 0.19 -22.39
N LYS A 116 -6.47 -0.61 -22.62
CA LYS A 116 -7.56 -0.23 -23.52
C LYS A 116 -8.28 1.05 -23.09
N LYS A 117 -8.30 1.34 -21.79
CA LYS A 117 -8.85 2.58 -21.21
C LYS A 117 -7.86 3.76 -21.22
N GLY A 118 -6.68 3.58 -21.82
CA GLY A 118 -5.69 4.64 -22.03
C GLY A 118 -4.60 4.73 -20.95
N PHE A 119 -4.51 3.77 -20.03
CA PHE A 119 -3.42 3.74 -19.06
C PHE A 119 -2.16 3.13 -19.65
N LYS A 120 -1.05 3.88 -19.64
CA LYS A 120 0.27 3.39 -20.07
C LYS A 120 0.98 2.73 -18.88
N PHE A 121 1.28 1.42 -18.98
CA PHE A 121 1.97 0.66 -17.94
C PHE A 121 3.48 0.91 -17.88
N GLU A 122 4.12 1.01 -19.04
CA GLU A 122 5.58 1.20 -19.16
C GLU A 122 6.04 2.43 -18.35
N GLY A 123 6.92 2.20 -17.38
CA GLY A 123 7.45 3.21 -16.46
C GLY A 123 6.50 3.61 -15.33
N ARG A 124 5.36 2.91 -15.19
CA ARG A 124 4.32 3.14 -14.17
C ARG A 124 3.92 1.86 -13.42
N GLU A 125 4.73 0.82 -13.50
CA GLU A 125 4.50 -0.49 -12.87
C GLU A 125 4.42 -0.35 -11.35
N GLN A 126 5.36 0.39 -10.77
CA GLN A 126 5.41 0.65 -9.33
C GLN A 126 4.18 1.47 -8.88
N LEU A 127 3.78 2.47 -9.66
CA LEU A 127 2.60 3.30 -9.38
C LEU A 127 1.34 2.44 -9.36
N PHE A 128 1.16 1.61 -10.39
CA PHE A 128 0.05 0.66 -10.47
C PHE A 128 0.04 -0.28 -9.26
N LEU A 129 1.15 -0.95 -8.98
CA LEU A 129 1.21 -1.95 -7.92
C LEU A 129 1.00 -1.32 -6.54
N ASN A 130 1.59 -0.15 -6.28
CA ASN A 130 1.38 0.56 -5.01
C ASN A 130 -0.09 0.96 -4.84
N SER A 131 -0.73 1.48 -5.89
CA SER A 131 -2.15 1.81 -5.88
C SER A 131 -3.01 0.57 -5.65
N PHE A 132 -2.67 -0.54 -6.32
CA PHE A 132 -3.33 -1.82 -6.19
C PHE A 132 -3.28 -2.35 -4.76
N LEU A 133 -2.08 -2.40 -4.18
CA LEU A 133 -1.86 -2.87 -2.81
C LEU A 133 -2.53 -1.96 -1.79
N THR A 134 -2.52 -0.64 -2.00
CA THR A 134 -3.19 0.31 -1.11
C THR A 134 -4.69 0.05 -1.07
N LYS A 135 -5.34 -0.05 -2.25
CA LYS A 135 -6.76 -0.38 -2.33
C LYS A 135 -7.09 -1.78 -1.82
N LEU A 136 -6.19 -2.75 -2.02
CA LEU A 136 -6.36 -4.09 -1.45
C LEU A 136 -6.33 -4.07 0.07
N ARG A 137 -5.43 -3.28 0.70
CA ARG A 137 -5.41 -3.10 2.15
C ARG A 137 -6.66 -2.42 2.67
N GLU A 138 -7.08 -1.32 2.04
CA GLU A 138 -8.32 -0.62 2.39
C GLU A 138 -9.54 -1.57 2.34
N ASN A 139 -9.68 -2.31 1.23
CA ASN A 139 -10.79 -3.24 1.05
C ASN A 139 -10.71 -4.41 2.03
N ASN A 140 -9.51 -4.94 2.28
CA ASN A 140 -9.29 -5.99 3.28
C ASN A 140 -9.63 -5.51 4.69
N PHE A 141 -9.24 -4.28 5.04
CA PHE A 141 -9.58 -3.71 6.33
C PHE A 141 -11.08 -3.57 6.50
N ARG A 142 -11.76 -2.93 5.54
CA ARG A 142 -13.22 -2.77 5.57
C ARG A 142 -13.93 -4.12 5.64
N TYR A 143 -13.56 -5.07 4.77
CA TYR A 143 -14.18 -6.40 4.76
C TYR A 143 -14.06 -7.11 6.11
N ASN A 144 -12.89 -7.12 6.74
CA ASN A 144 -12.72 -7.79 8.02
C ASN A 144 -13.36 -7.00 9.18
N LEU A 145 -13.38 -5.67 9.12
CA LEU A 145 -14.09 -4.84 10.10
C LEU A 145 -15.61 -5.07 10.02
N ASP A 146 -16.17 -5.15 8.82
CA ASP A 146 -17.59 -5.45 8.61
C ASP A 146 -17.96 -6.86 9.12
N GLN A 147 -17.03 -7.82 9.01
CA GLN A 147 -17.23 -9.20 9.45
C GLN A 147 -17.09 -9.39 10.97
N TYR A 148 -16.07 -8.77 11.57
CA TYR A 148 -15.73 -9.00 12.98
C TYR A 148 -16.16 -7.87 13.92
N GLY A 149 -16.55 -6.72 13.38
CA GLY A 149 -16.89 -5.53 14.15
C GLY A 149 -15.71 -4.91 14.89
N ASP A 150 -16.02 -3.94 15.74
CA ASP A 150 -15.07 -3.39 16.70
C ASP A 150 -15.02 -4.30 17.94
N PHE A 151 -13.95 -5.08 18.06
CA PHE A 151 -13.82 -6.12 19.09
C PHE A 151 -12.84 -5.77 20.21
N LEU A 152 -12.18 -4.61 20.15
CA LEU A 152 -11.27 -4.14 21.19
C LEU A 152 -11.78 -2.86 21.87
N PRO A 153 -11.75 -2.80 23.22
CA PRO A 153 -11.97 -1.55 23.93
C PRO A 153 -10.85 -0.54 23.65
N GLU A 154 -11.14 0.75 23.83
CA GLU A 154 -10.24 1.87 23.48
C GLU A 154 -8.88 1.85 24.20
N ASN A 155 -8.79 1.19 25.36
CA ASN A 155 -7.56 1.10 26.17
C ASN A 155 -7.02 -0.33 26.27
N ALA A 156 -7.35 -1.20 25.30
CA ALA A 156 -6.87 -2.57 25.31
C ALA A 156 -5.34 -2.61 25.27
N SER A 157 -4.75 -3.41 26.16
CA SER A 157 -3.34 -3.77 26.08
C SER A 157 -3.10 -4.66 24.85
N LEU A 158 -1.83 -4.78 24.47
CA LEU A 158 -1.42 -5.66 23.39
C LEU A 158 -1.79 -7.14 23.65
N ILE A 159 -1.70 -7.57 24.90
CA ILE A 159 -1.99 -8.96 25.30
C ILE A 159 -3.48 -9.25 25.14
N GLU A 160 -4.34 -8.37 25.69
CA GLU A 160 -5.79 -8.46 25.53
C GLU A 160 -6.19 -8.45 24.04
N SER A 161 -5.46 -7.66 23.24
CA SER A 161 -5.68 -7.63 21.80
C SER A 161 -5.37 -8.95 21.11
N PHE A 162 -4.31 -9.64 21.53
CA PHE A 162 -3.95 -10.95 21.00
C PHE A 162 -4.96 -12.02 21.40
N ASP A 163 -5.46 -11.98 22.63
CA ASP A 163 -6.51 -12.89 23.07
C ASP A 163 -7.78 -12.70 22.28
N ALA A 164 -8.32 -11.48 22.23
CA ALA A 164 -9.56 -11.21 21.50
C ALA A 164 -9.44 -11.57 20.01
N TYR A 165 -8.31 -11.25 19.36
CA TYR A 165 -8.06 -11.64 17.97
C TYR A 165 -8.03 -13.17 17.78
N LEU A 166 -7.34 -13.90 18.65
CA LEU A 166 -7.27 -15.36 18.57
C LEU A 166 -8.60 -16.04 18.94
N GLU A 167 -9.42 -15.37 19.74
CA GLU A 167 -10.75 -15.82 20.10
C GLU A 167 -11.77 -15.66 18.95
N LEU A 168 -11.61 -14.65 18.11
CA LEU A 168 -12.44 -14.36 16.93
C LEU A 168 -12.07 -15.18 15.70
N MET A 169 -10.78 -15.49 15.54
CA MET A 169 -10.28 -16.15 14.33
C MET A 169 -10.43 -17.66 14.45
N ASP A 170 -11.12 -18.27 13.49
CA ASP A 170 -11.20 -19.72 13.38
C ASP A 170 -9.81 -20.37 13.24
N THR A 171 -9.74 -21.64 13.65
CA THR A 171 -8.46 -22.34 13.80
C THR A 171 -7.61 -22.30 12.52
N TYR A 172 -6.38 -21.80 12.68
CA TYR A 172 -5.29 -21.68 11.69
C TYR A 172 -5.35 -20.49 10.72
N GLU A 173 -6.48 -19.80 10.57
CA GLU A 173 -6.58 -18.63 9.67
C GLU A 173 -5.96 -17.35 10.24
N TYR A 174 -5.75 -17.29 11.55
CA TYR A 174 -5.16 -16.14 12.24
C TYR A 174 -3.75 -15.77 11.77
N LEU A 175 -3.05 -16.65 11.03
CA LEU A 175 -1.73 -16.38 10.41
C LEU A 175 -1.79 -16.08 8.92
N ASP A 176 -2.99 -16.06 8.32
CA ASP A 176 -3.15 -15.71 6.92
C ASP A 176 -2.78 -14.25 6.69
N SER A 177 -2.26 -13.97 5.49
CA SER A 177 -1.73 -12.64 5.20
C SER A 177 -2.78 -11.55 5.28
N GLY A 178 -4.01 -11.83 4.85
CA GLY A 178 -5.12 -10.88 4.95
C GLY A 178 -5.51 -10.60 6.39
N LYS A 179 -5.63 -11.63 7.23
CA LYS A 179 -6.01 -11.50 8.64
C LYS A 179 -4.92 -10.80 9.46
N LEU A 180 -3.65 -11.14 9.23
CA LEU A 180 -2.52 -10.47 9.88
C LEU A 180 -2.33 -9.01 9.42
N ASP A 181 -2.60 -8.71 8.15
CA ASP A 181 -2.54 -7.34 7.64
C ASP A 181 -3.68 -6.50 8.25
N PHE A 182 -4.90 -7.04 8.27
CA PHE A 182 -6.04 -6.43 8.98
C PHE A 182 -5.71 -6.16 10.43
N PHE A 183 -5.21 -7.17 11.17
CA PHE A 183 -4.92 -7.03 12.58
C PHE A 183 -3.83 -6.00 12.84
N ALA A 184 -2.78 -5.94 12.02
CA ALA A 184 -1.75 -4.91 12.12
C ALA A 184 -2.32 -3.50 11.94
N THR A 185 -3.15 -3.29 10.91
CA THR A 185 -3.80 -2.00 10.65
C THR A 185 -4.78 -1.63 11.76
N TYR A 186 -5.53 -2.59 12.27
CA TYR A 186 -6.51 -2.38 13.33
C TYR A 186 -5.86 -1.99 14.67
N LEU A 187 -4.76 -2.67 15.05
CA LEU A 187 -3.98 -2.27 16.23
C LEU A 187 -3.37 -0.88 16.10
N ASN A 188 -2.98 -0.50 14.88
CA ASN A 188 -2.47 0.85 14.62
C ASN A 188 -3.58 1.91 14.74
N HIS A 189 -4.78 1.63 14.22
CA HIS A 189 -5.93 2.52 14.37
C HIS A 189 -6.39 2.69 15.83
N LYS A 190 -6.13 1.70 16.69
CA LYS A 190 -6.43 1.74 18.13
C LYS A 190 -5.29 2.32 18.97
N ASP A 191 -4.21 2.81 18.34
CA ASP A 191 -3.00 3.31 19.01
C ASP A 191 -2.31 2.28 19.94
N ILE A 192 -2.59 0.99 19.76
CA ILE A 192 -2.00 -0.12 20.54
C ILE A 192 -0.63 -0.51 19.96
N ALA A 193 -0.48 -0.37 18.65
CA ALA A 193 0.75 -0.69 17.94
C ALA A 193 1.24 0.49 17.09
N ASP A 194 2.52 0.81 17.26
CA ASP A 194 3.20 1.81 16.45
C ASP A 194 3.23 1.42 14.95
N PHE A 195 3.18 2.41 14.06
CA PHE A 195 3.16 2.22 12.60
C PHE A 195 4.39 1.47 12.07
N THR A 196 5.47 1.43 12.86
CA THR A 196 6.69 0.67 12.58
C THR A 196 6.50 -0.85 12.66
N TRP A 197 5.37 -1.33 13.16
CA TRP A 197 5.11 -2.76 13.32
C TRP A 197 4.79 -3.42 12.00
N THR A 198 5.82 -4.01 11.40
CA THR A 198 5.63 -4.84 10.21
C THR A 198 4.80 -6.08 10.52
N ARG A 199 4.04 -6.54 9.54
CA ARG A 199 3.31 -7.83 9.61
C ARG A 199 4.20 -9.00 10.04
N SER A 200 5.47 -9.01 9.62
CA SER A 200 6.45 -10.04 10.02
C SER A 200 6.77 -9.99 11.53
N LYS A 201 6.90 -8.78 12.08
CA LYS A 201 7.07 -8.56 13.53
C LYS A 201 5.84 -9.04 14.28
N LEU A 202 4.63 -8.64 13.86
CA LEU A 202 3.36 -9.06 14.47
C LEU A 202 3.20 -10.58 14.43
N LYS A 203 3.47 -11.22 13.28
CA LYS A 203 3.45 -12.68 13.14
C LYS A 203 4.39 -13.38 14.12
N ARG A 204 5.60 -12.84 14.32
CA ARG A 204 6.58 -13.39 15.28
C ARG A 204 6.08 -13.25 16.71
N MET A 205 5.54 -12.09 17.07
CA MET A 205 4.99 -11.83 18.40
C MET A 205 3.80 -12.74 18.70
N LEU A 206 2.86 -12.89 17.77
CA LEU A 206 1.70 -13.77 17.93
C LEU A 206 2.11 -15.25 18.08
N LYS A 207 3.12 -15.70 17.31
CA LYS A 207 3.67 -17.05 17.47
C LYS A 207 4.34 -17.26 18.84
N GLN A 208 5.08 -16.27 19.31
CA GLN A 208 5.71 -16.31 20.63
C GLN A 208 4.65 -16.32 21.73
N TYR A 209 3.62 -15.48 21.60
CA TYR A 209 2.48 -15.44 22.50
C TYR A 209 1.78 -16.79 22.63
N LEU A 210 1.44 -17.42 21.49
CA LEU A 210 0.85 -18.76 21.43
C LEU A 210 1.74 -19.84 22.03
N LYS A 211 3.07 -19.70 21.92
CA LYS A 211 4.02 -20.65 22.53
C LYS A 211 3.99 -20.54 24.05
N SER A 212 3.95 -19.31 24.58
CA SER A 212 3.93 -19.04 26.02
C SER A 212 2.59 -19.40 26.68
N HIS A 213 1.47 -19.19 25.99
CA HIS A 213 0.12 -19.42 26.52
C HIS A 213 -0.54 -20.69 25.98
N LYS A 214 0.28 -21.66 25.50
CA LYS A 214 -0.19 -22.87 24.84
C LYS A 214 -1.15 -23.71 25.69
N HIS A 215 -0.93 -23.74 27.01
CA HIS A 215 -1.77 -24.51 27.94
C HIS A 215 -3.14 -23.84 28.13
N GLU A 216 -3.16 -22.53 28.32
CA GLU A 216 -4.37 -21.72 28.49
C GLU A 216 -5.25 -21.73 27.24
N PHE A 217 -4.66 -21.60 26.04
CA PHE A 217 -5.40 -21.74 24.79
C PHE A 217 -6.03 -23.12 24.60
N LYS A 218 -5.34 -24.18 25.05
CA LYS A 218 -5.91 -25.53 25.01
C LYS A 218 -7.07 -25.69 25.99
N MET A 219 -6.95 -25.13 27.19
CA MET A 219 -8.01 -25.09 28.20
C MET A 219 -9.25 -24.36 27.68
N LYS A 220 -9.11 -23.09 27.26
CA LYS A 220 -10.21 -22.28 26.70
C LYS A 220 -10.89 -22.95 25.51
N LYS A 221 -10.12 -23.60 24.63
CA LYS A 221 -10.67 -24.35 23.48
C LYS A 221 -11.49 -25.57 23.91
N ILE A 222 -11.09 -26.26 24.97
CA ILE A 222 -11.85 -27.39 25.52
C ILE A 222 -13.11 -26.88 26.23
N GLU A 223 -13.02 -25.79 27.01
CA GLU A 223 -14.17 -25.17 27.67
C GLU A 223 -15.27 -24.76 26.68
N ARG A 224 -14.90 -24.11 25.56
CA ARG A 224 -15.86 -23.77 24.49
C ARG A 224 -16.55 -25.00 23.90
N LYS A 225 -15.77 -26.04 23.60
CA LYS A 225 -16.33 -27.31 23.09
C LYS A 225 -17.29 -27.97 24.08
N LEU A 226 -17.07 -27.80 25.39
CA LEU A 226 -17.97 -28.33 26.42
C LEU A 226 -19.23 -27.48 26.57
N GLN A 227 -19.14 -26.16 26.37
CA GLN A 227 -20.29 -25.25 26.38
C GLN A 227 -21.20 -25.45 25.16
N ASP A 228 -20.65 -25.70 23.97
CA ASP A 228 -21.42 -25.94 22.73
C ASP A 228 -22.16 -27.30 22.71
N ILE A 229 -21.91 -28.18 23.69
CA ILE A 229 -22.54 -29.52 23.80
C ILE A 229 -23.74 -29.51 24.78
N SER A 230 -23.92 -28.46 25.59
CA SER A 230 -25.11 -28.27 26.45
C SER A 230 -26.18 -27.43 25.77
#